data_AF-A0A3B0ADZ4-F1
#
_entry.id   AF-A0A3B0ADZ4-F1
#
_cell.length_a   1.000
_cell.length_b   1.000
_cell.length_c   1.000
_cell.angle_alpha   90.00
_cell.angle_beta   90.00
_cell.angle_gamma   90.00
#
_symmetry.space_group_name_H-M   'P 1'
#
loop_
_entity.id
_entity.type
_entity.pdbx_description
1 polymer ?
#
loop_
_entity_poly.entity_id
_entity_poly.type
_entity_poly.pdbx_seq_one_letter_code
_entity_poly.pdbx_strand_id
1 'polypeptide(L)'
;MAEQRRAERLDQPREPRGVKLPRFDPEAFGRWSEGIARSMGTANFIVYMTLVIGVWFGWNTLAPASLRFDPYTFTFLTLVLSLQASYAAPLILLAQNRQADRDRVALEEDRRRATAQKADTEYLAREIAALRIALGEVATRDFVRTELTRLAEELDEASQRRQRRQQEKGRPRTAGGEGLDEPRDEVDSDLRNV
;
A
#
# COMPACT_ATOMS: atom_id res chain seq x y z
N MET A 1 -13.29 58.00 52.93
CA MET A 1 -12.29 57.98 51.84
C MET A 1 -11.57 56.64 51.92
N ALA A 2 -11.96 55.68 51.08
CA ALA A 2 -11.37 54.34 51.07
C ALA A 2 -10.56 54.18 49.78
N GLU A 3 -9.23 54.21 49.91
CA GLU A 3 -8.31 53.93 48.81
C GLU A 3 -8.41 52.45 48.44
N GLN A 4 -8.97 52.18 47.26
CA GLN A 4 -8.90 50.86 46.63
C GLN A 4 -7.48 50.66 46.10
N ARG A 5 -6.61 50.02 46.91
CA ARG A 5 -5.39 49.38 46.40
C ARG A 5 -5.83 48.26 45.46
N ARG A 6 -5.69 48.50 44.16
CA ARG A 6 -5.87 47.48 43.12
C ARG A 6 -4.85 46.38 43.36
N ALA A 7 -5.32 45.21 43.77
CA ALA A 7 -4.52 44.00 43.84
C ALA A 7 -4.06 43.63 42.43
N GLU A 8 -2.76 43.76 42.20
CA GLU A 8 -2.07 43.26 41.00
C GLU A 8 -2.23 41.73 40.99
N ARG A 9 -3.04 41.23 40.03
CA ARG A 9 -3.35 39.80 39.92
C ARG A 9 -2.08 39.06 39.48
N LEU A 10 -1.51 38.28 40.40
CA LEU A 10 -0.31 37.46 40.26
C LEU A 10 -0.46 36.24 39.32
N ASP A 11 -1.49 36.22 38.47
CA ASP A 11 -1.94 35.02 37.74
C ASP A 11 -1.69 35.08 36.23
N GLN A 12 -0.84 36.01 35.78
CA GLN A 12 -0.39 36.03 34.39
C GLN A 12 1.02 35.46 34.31
N PRO A 13 1.22 34.30 33.65
CA PRO A 13 2.56 33.78 33.42
C PRO A 13 3.32 34.83 32.61
N ARG A 14 4.33 35.41 33.25
CA ARG A 14 5.20 36.43 32.68
C ARG A 14 5.86 35.86 31.43
N GLU A 15 5.45 36.33 30.25
CA GLU A 15 6.06 35.90 28.99
C GLU A 15 7.57 36.13 29.05
N PRO A 16 8.40 35.07 28.96
CA PRO A 16 9.84 35.25 28.94
C PRO A 16 10.16 36.02 27.68
N ARG A 17 10.68 37.23 27.86
CA ARG A 17 11.12 38.15 26.80
C ARG A 17 12.08 37.39 25.88
N GLY A 18 11.55 36.87 24.79
CA GLY A 18 12.25 35.97 23.89
C GLY A 18 13.48 36.66 23.31
N VAL A 19 14.66 36.14 23.64
CA VAL A 19 15.90 36.51 22.98
C VAL A 19 15.71 36.20 21.49
N LYS A 20 15.75 37.22 20.63
CA LYS A 20 15.72 37.01 19.18
C LYS A 20 17.06 36.42 18.75
N LEU A 21 17.22 35.10 18.89
CA LEU A 21 18.33 34.42 18.23
C LEU A 21 18.17 34.60 16.71
N PRO A 22 19.26 34.83 15.96
CA PRO A 22 19.22 34.78 14.51
C PRO A 22 18.62 33.43 14.10
N ARG A 23 17.52 33.45 13.34
CA ARG A 23 16.97 32.24 12.73
C ARG A 23 17.98 31.75 11.70
N PHE A 24 18.81 30.78 12.10
CA PHE A 24 19.59 29.99 11.15
C PHE A 24 18.60 29.34 10.19
N ASP A 25 18.74 29.65 8.90
CA ASP A 25 17.87 29.11 7.86
C ASP A 25 18.29 27.66 7.55
N PRO A 26 17.51 26.65 7.99
CA PRO A 26 17.85 25.24 7.80
C PRO A 26 17.83 24.84 6.32
N GLU A 27 17.15 25.60 5.45
CA GLU A 27 17.07 25.32 4.01
C GLU A 27 18.37 25.70 3.29
N ALA A 28 19.00 26.81 3.69
CA ALA A 28 20.31 27.22 3.17
C ALA A 28 21.42 26.24 3.59
N PHE A 29 21.42 25.83 4.86
CA PHE A 29 22.34 24.80 5.36
C PHE A 29 22.08 23.44 4.71
N GLY A 30 20.82 23.12 4.42
CA GLY A 30 20.42 21.88 3.75
C GLY A 30 21.04 21.71 2.38
N ARG A 31 20.93 22.74 1.52
CA ARG A 31 21.50 22.75 0.16
C ARG A 31 23.02 22.74 0.16
N TRP A 32 23.65 23.51 1.05
CA TRP A 32 25.11 23.51 1.20
C TRP A 32 25.63 22.14 1.67
N SER A 33 24.94 21.54 2.64
CA SER A 33 25.26 20.20 3.12
C SER A 33 25.08 19.12 2.06
N GLU A 34 24.14 19.26 1.13
CA GLU A 34 23.94 18.30 0.04
C GLU A 34 25.06 18.32 -1.01
N GLY A 35 25.66 19.50 -1.25
CA GLY A 35 26.87 19.63 -2.06
C GLY A 35 28.10 19.04 -1.38
N ILE A 36 28.24 19.25 -0.07
CA ILE A 36 29.34 18.68 0.72
C ILE A 36 29.19 17.17 0.87
N ALA A 37 27.99 16.65 1.12
CA ALA A 37 27.75 15.22 1.27
C ALA A 37 28.14 14.44 -0.01
N ARG A 38 27.80 14.95 -1.19
CA ARG A 38 28.24 14.37 -2.47
C ARG A 38 29.76 14.43 -2.65
N SER A 39 30.39 15.51 -2.19
CA SER A 39 31.84 15.69 -2.27
C SER A 39 32.61 14.78 -1.30
N MET A 40 32.04 14.52 -0.12
CA MET A 40 32.68 13.79 0.98
C MET A 40 32.55 12.26 0.85
N GLY A 41 31.55 11.77 0.12
CA GLY A 41 31.39 10.34 -0.20
C GLY A 41 32.14 9.87 -1.45
N THR A 42 32.79 10.77 -2.19
CA THR A 42 33.48 10.45 -3.44
C THR A 42 35.00 10.42 -3.22
N ALA A 43 35.72 9.47 -3.86
CA ALA A 43 37.18 9.34 -3.79
C ALA A 43 37.95 10.64 -4.15
N ASN A 44 37.29 11.59 -4.83
CA ASN A 44 37.82 12.89 -5.20
C ASN A 44 38.28 13.74 -4.01
N PHE A 45 37.66 13.64 -2.82
CA PHE A 45 38.09 14.39 -1.64
C PHE A 45 39.51 14.01 -1.20
N ILE A 46 39.79 12.70 -1.18
CA ILE A 46 41.10 12.16 -0.80
C ILE A 46 42.15 12.62 -1.81
N VAL A 47 41.85 12.53 -3.11
CA VAL A 47 42.75 12.98 -4.18
C VAL A 47 43.09 14.47 -4.04
N TYR A 48 42.08 15.32 -3.80
CA TYR A 48 42.29 16.75 -3.58
C TYR A 48 43.17 17.02 -2.35
N MET A 49 42.90 16.38 -1.21
CA MET A 49 43.70 16.54 0.00
C MET A 49 45.15 16.08 -0.17
N THR A 50 45.36 14.94 -0.83
CA THR A 50 46.71 14.46 -1.17
C THR A 50 47.44 15.44 -2.08
N LEU A 51 46.75 16.04 -3.06
CA LEU A 51 47.34 17.03 -3.95
C LEU A 51 47.74 18.30 -3.19
N VAL A 52 46.89 18.82 -2.30
CA VAL A 52 47.21 20.00 -1.48
C VAL A 52 48.43 19.75 -0.60
N ILE A 53 48.48 18.60 0.10
CA ILE A 53 49.63 18.23 0.94
C ILE A 53 50.89 18.04 0.08
N GLY A 54 50.77 17.38 -1.07
CA GLY A 54 51.88 17.16 -1.99
C GLY A 54 52.43 18.47 -2.58
N VAL A 55 51.56 19.41 -2.95
CA VAL A 55 51.95 20.74 -3.43
C VAL A 55 52.62 21.54 -2.31
N TRP A 56 52.10 21.50 -1.07
CA TRP A 56 52.72 22.17 0.08
C TRP A 56 54.11 21.63 0.39
N PHE A 57 54.24 20.30 0.37
CA PHE A 57 55.51 19.61 0.57
C PHE A 57 56.50 19.98 -0.54
N GLY A 58 56.07 19.89 -1.81
CA GLY A 58 56.87 20.26 -2.97
C GLY A 58 57.32 21.72 -2.94
N TRP A 59 56.42 22.64 -2.61
CA TRP A 59 56.74 24.06 -2.47
C TRP A 59 57.83 24.28 -1.41
N ASN A 60 57.68 23.71 -0.21
CA ASN A 60 58.64 23.93 0.88
C ASN A 60 59.97 23.18 0.70
N THR A 61 60.02 22.11 -0.11
CA THR A 61 61.27 21.38 -0.42
C THR A 61 62.01 21.97 -1.62
N LEU A 62 61.31 22.31 -2.70
CA LEU A 62 61.93 22.85 -3.92
C LEU A 62 62.15 24.36 -3.88
N ALA A 63 61.51 25.11 -2.97
CA ALA A 63 61.72 26.55 -2.86
C ALA A 63 63.14 26.90 -2.34
N PRO A 64 63.73 28.01 -2.84
CA PRO A 64 64.95 28.59 -2.28
C PRO A 64 64.79 28.90 -0.78
N ALA A 65 65.87 28.81 -0.01
CA ALA A 65 65.86 29.00 1.45
C ALA A 65 65.23 30.34 1.92
N SER A 66 65.22 31.36 1.06
CA SER A 66 64.60 32.66 1.30
C SER A 66 63.07 32.69 1.15
N LEU A 67 62.47 31.70 0.50
CA LEU A 67 61.01 31.61 0.22
C LEU A 67 60.35 30.39 0.89
N ARG A 68 61.10 29.63 1.70
CA ARG A 68 60.56 28.52 2.48
C ARG A 68 59.71 29.07 3.62
N PHE A 69 58.41 28.93 3.48
CA PHE A 69 57.44 29.38 4.48
C PHE A 69 57.40 28.43 5.69
N ASP A 70 57.69 27.13 5.49
CA ASP A 70 57.64 26.07 6.50
C ASP A 70 58.91 25.19 6.41
N PRO A 71 59.98 25.52 7.17
CA PRO A 71 61.26 24.79 7.18
C PRO A 71 61.16 23.33 7.68
N TYR A 72 62.29 22.60 7.67
CA TYR A 72 62.38 21.16 7.95
C TYR A 72 61.88 20.78 9.36
N THR A 73 60.57 20.54 9.42
CA THR A 73 59.70 19.97 10.48
C THR A 73 58.23 20.12 10.06
N PHE A 74 57.91 20.96 9.06
CA PHE A 74 56.55 21.25 8.58
C PHE A 74 55.59 21.59 9.73
N THR A 75 56.06 22.46 10.64
CA THR A 75 55.35 22.80 11.87
C THR A 75 54.03 23.48 11.54
N PHE A 76 54.00 24.33 10.51
CA PHE A 76 52.78 25.03 10.12
C PHE A 76 51.74 24.06 9.55
N LEU A 77 52.16 23.15 8.66
CA LEU A 77 51.29 22.09 8.13
C LEU A 77 50.71 21.23 9.27
N THR A 78 51.54 20.86 10.24
CA THR A 78 51.13 20.04 11.38
C THR A 78 50.12 20.76 12.27
N LEU A 79 50.33 22.06 12.53
CA LEU A 79 49.39 22.89 13.28
C LEU A 79 48.04 22.98 12.56
N VAL A 80 48.05 23.21 11.25
CA VAL A 80 46.81 23.27 10.45
C VAL A 80 46.09 21.92 10.44
N LEU A 81 46.80 20.80 10.25
CA LEU A 81 46.20 19.47 10.25
C LEU A 81 45.60 19.09 11.61
N SER A 82 46.29 19.42 12.71
CA SER A 82 45.77 19.17 14.06
C SER A 82 44.52 20.01 14.36
N LEU A 83 44.49 21.27 13.95
CA LEU A 83 43.30 22.12 14.02
C LEU A 83 42.16 21.58 13.16
N GLN A 84 42.46 21.13 11.94
CA GLN A 84 41.49 20.57 11.00
C GLN A 84 40.80 19.33 11.57
N ALA A 85 41.55 18.44 12.23
CA ALA A 85 41.01 17.28 12.92
C ALA A 85 40.12 17.69 14.12
N SER A 86 40.56 18.68 14.90
CA SER A 86 39.80 19.17 16.07
C SER A 86 38.45 19.78 15.70
N TYR A 87 38.39 20.54 14.60
CA TYR A 87 37.13 21.13 14.12
C TYR A 87 36.26 20.14 13.32
N ALA A 88 36.84 19.07 12.78
CA ALA A 88 36.07 18.03 12.10
C ALA A 88 35.12 17.30 13.06
N ALA A 89 35.56 16.97 14.28
CA ALA A 89 34.74 16.25 15.26
C ALA A 89 33.37 16.90 15.55
N PRO A 90 33.26 18.20 15.90
CA PRO A 90 31.97 18.83 16.15
C PRO A 90 31.11 18.97 14.88
N LEU A 91 31.72 19.18 13.72
CA LEU A 91 30.98 19.22 12.45
C LEU A 91 30.39 17.85 12.09
N ILE A 92 31.17 16.79 12.28
CA ILE A 92 30.73 15.41 12.07
C ILE A 92 29.58 15.10 13.01
N LEU A 93 29.67 15.49 14.29
CA LEU A 93 28.58 15.30 15.27
C LEU A 93 27.29 16.02 14.83
N LEU A 94 27.39 17.25 14.32
CA LEU A 94 26.22 17.97 13.83
C LEU A 94 25.61 17.31 12.58
N ALA A 95 26.46 16.84 11.66
CA ALA A 95 26.02 16.09 10.49
C ALA A 95 25.36 14.76 10.88
N GLN A 96 25.91 14.05 11.86
CA GLN A 96 25.38 12.80 12.40
C GLN A 96 24.05 13.00 13.11
N ASN A 97 23.89 14.03 13.94
CA ASN A 97 22.61 14.34 14.57
C ASN A 97 21.52 14.57 13.52
N ARG A 98 21.83 15.36 12.48
CA ARG A 98 20.86 15.61 11.40
C ARG A 98 20.54 14.35 10.60
N GLN A 99 21.52 13.47 10.40
CA GLN A 99 21.31 12.19 9.73
C GLN A 99 20.39 11.29 10.58
N ALA A 100 20.68 11.17 11.88
CA ALA A 100 19.89 10.38 12.82
C ALA A 100 18.45 10.89 12.95
N ASP A 101 18.23 12.21 12.90
CA ASP A 101 16.88 12.79 12.90
C ASP A 101 16.08 12.37 11.67
N ARG A 102 16.70 12.40 10.47
CA ARG A 102 16.04 11.91 9.25
C ARG A 102 15.77 10.41 9.31
N ASP A 103 16.76 9.64 9.74
CA ASP A 103 16.66 8.19 9.83
C ASP A 103 15.54 7.79 10.81
N ARG A 104 15.37 8.55 11.90
CA ARG A 104 14.26 8.37 12.84
C ARG A 104 12.91 8.63 12.18
N VAL A 105 12.75 9.72 11.45
CA VAL A 105 11.49 10.03 10.74
C VAL A 105 11.17 8.95 9.71
N ALA A 106 12.17 8.51 8.93
CA ALA A 106 12.00 7.43 7.96
C ALA A 106 11.58 6.11 8.63
N LEU A 107 12.18 5.76 9.77
CA LEU A 107 11.80 4.58 10.57
C LEU A 107 10.38 4.68 11.13
N GLU A 108 9.96 5.85 11.59
CA GLU A 108 8.60 6.07 12.08
C GLU A 108 7.56 5.92 10.95
N GLU A 109 7.85 6.44 9.76
CA GLU A 109 7.01 6.24 8.58
C GLU A 109 6.95 4.77 8.17
N ASP A 110 8.09 4.08 8.12
CA ASP A 110 8.15 2.67 7.75
C ASP A 110 7.33 1.80 8.72
N ARG A 111 7.45 2.06 10.03
CA ARG A 111 6.61 1.41 11.04
C ARG A 111 5.12 1.65 10.80
N ARG A 112 4.71 2.88 10.51
CA ARG A 112 3.29 3.18 10.20
C ARG A 112 2.82 2.42 8.97
N ARG A 113 3.63 2.38 7.90
CA ARG A 113 3.32 1.63 6.68
C ARG A 113 3.21 0.13 6.96
N ALA A 114 4.12 -0.44 7.74
CA ALA A 114 4.07 -1.85 8.13
C ALA A 114 2.81 -2.18 8.95
N THR A 115 2.41 -1.31 9.87
CA THR A 115 1.16 -1.50 10.63
C THR A 115 -0.09 -1.43 9.74
N ALA A 116 -0.12 -0.52 8.78
CA ALA A 116 -1.21 -0.42 7.82
C ALA A 116 -1.28 -1.66 6.90
N GLN A 117 -0.14 -2.08 6.34
CA GLN A 117 -0.06 -3.29 5.52
C GLN A 117 -0.51 -4.55 6.27
N LYS A 118 -0.16 -4.67 7.56
CA LYS A 118 -0.63 -5.75 8.40
C LYS A 118 -2.16 -5.73 8.53
N ALA A 119 -2.74 -4.56 8.82
CA ALA A 119 -4.19 -4.40 8.94
C ALA A 119 -4.92 -4.72 7.62
N ASP A 120 -4.39 -4.25 6.49
CA ASP A 120 -4.94 -4.53 5.16
C ASP A 120 -4.90 -6.02 4.85
N THR A 121 -3.80 -6.70 5.21
CA THR A 121 -3.66 -8.15 5.03
C THR A 121 -4.65 -8.92 5.90
N GLU A 122 -4.82 -8.52 7.16
CA GLU A 122 -5.82 -9.12 8.05
C GLU A 122 -7.25 -8.89 7.55
N TYR A 123 -7.53 -7.71 7.00
CA TYR A 123 -8.81 -7.39 6.38
C TYR A 123 -9.08 -8.28 5.16
N LEU A 124 -8.14 -8.35 4.21
CA LEU A 124 -8.25 -9.21 3.04
C LEU A 124 -8.39 -10.68 3.43
N ALA A 125 -7.66 -11.16 4.44
CA ALA A 125 -7.79 -12.53 4.92
C ALA A 125 -9.19 -12.84 5.49
N ARG A 126 -9.78 -11.91 6.24
CA ARG A 126 -11.16 -12.04 6.73
C ARG A 126 -12.17 -12.02 5.57
N GLU A 127 -11.97 -11.13 4.60
CA GLU A 127 -12.86 -11.02 3.44
C GLU A 127 -12.81 -12.29 2.58
N ILE A 128 -11.62 -12.84 2.35
CA ILE A 128 -11.44 -14.11 1.64
C ILE A 128 -12.08 -15.27 2.43
N ALA A 129 -11.96 -15.28 3.75
CA ALA A 129 -12.61 -16.30 4.58
C ALA A 129 -14.14 -16.22 4.49
N ALA A 130 -14.71 -15.01 4.55
CA ALA A 130 -16.14 -14.78 4.37
C ALA A 130 -16.60 -15.18 2.95
N LEU A 131 -15.86 -14.79 1.92
CA LEU A 131 -16.12 -15.18 0.54
C LEU A 131 -16.06 -16.70 0.35
N ARG A 132 -15.10 -17.39 0.98
CA ARG A 132 -14.97 -18.85 0.94
C ARG A 132 -16.17 -19.55 1.58
N ILE A 133 -16.69 -19.02 2.69
CA ILE A 133 -17.88 -19.58 3.34
C ILE A 133 -19.11 -19.39 2.44
N ALA A 134 -19.33 -18.17 1.94
CA ALA A 134 -20.43 -17.88 1.02
C ALA A 134 -20.38 -18.72 -0.26
N LEU A 135 -19.20 -18.89 -0.87
CA LEU A 135 -19.00 -19.79 -2.01
C LEU A 135 -19.18 -21.26 -1.64
N GLY A 136 -18.77 -21.68 -0.44
CA GLY A 136 -18.96 -23.04 0.05
C GLY A 136 -20.44 -23.42 0.15
N GLU A 137 -21.30 -22.50 0.58
CA GLU A 137 -22.75 -22.71 0.64
C GLU A 137 -23.38 -22.84 -0.75
N VAL A 138 -22.98 -21.99 -1.72
CA VAL A 138 -23.56 -21.97 -3.08
C VAL A 138 -22.96 -23.05 -4.01
N ALA A 139 -21.71 -23.43 -3.81
CA ALA A 139 -20.98 -24.38 -4.67
C ALA A 139 -20.94 -25.81 -4.09
N THR A 140 -21.88 -26.18 -3.22
CA THR A 140 -21.96 -27.59 -2.82
C THR A 140 -22.25 -28.42 -4.07
N ARG A 141 -21.45 -29.46 -4.34
CA ARG A 141 -21.58 -30.33 -5.52
C ARG A 141 -23.02 -30.80 -5.74
N ASP A 142 -23.76 -31.07 -4.66
CA ASP A 142 -25.14 -31.53 -4.72
C ASP A 142 -26.14 -30.43 -5.10
N PHE A 143 -25.88 -29.16 -4.74
CA PHE A 143 -26.69 -28.02 -5.20
C PHE A 143 -26.48 -27.80 -6.70
N VAL A 144 -25.22 -27.74 -7.13
CA VAL A 144 -24.86 -27.58 -8.56
C VAL A 144 -25.41 -28.75 -9.36
N ARG A 145 -25.30 -29.98 -8.85
CA ARG A 145 -25.86 -31.17 -9.49
C ARG A 145 -27.39 -31.12 -9.56
N THR A 146 -28.06 -30.73 -8.48
CA THR A 146 -29.52 -30.61 -8.45
C THR A 146 -30.00 -29.57 -9.45
N GLU A 147 -29.37 -28.40 -9.50
CA GLU A 147 -29.80 -27.33 -10.40
C GLU A 147 -29.47 -27.62 -11.87
N LEU A 148 -28.32 -28.25 -12.16
CA LEU A 148 -28.03 -28.78 -13.50
C LEU A 148 -29.01 -29.87 -13.92
N THR A 149 -29.38 -30.77 -13.01
CA THR A 149 -30.36 -31.83 -13.30
C THR A 149 -31.73 -31.22 -13.56
N ARG A 150 -32.17 -30.27 -12.72
CA ARG A 150 -33.42 -29.53 -12.87
C ARG A 150 -33.50 -28.80 -14.21
N LEU A 151 -32.44 -28.07 -14.58
CA LEU A 151 -32.35 -27.39 -15.87
C LEU A 151 -32.35 -28.37 -17.06
N ALA A 152 -31.68 -29.52 -16.93
CA ALA A 152 -31.67 -30.55 -17.96
C ALA A 152 -33.06 -31.18 -18.14
N GLU A 153 -33.78 -31.42 -17.06
CA GLU A 153 -35.13 -32.00 -17.06
C GLU A 153 -36.15 -31.01 -17.66
N GLU A 154 -36.03 -29.72 -17.34
CA GLU A 154 -36.84 -28.65 -17.91
C GLU A 154 -36.64 -28.50 -19.43
N LEU A 155 -35.39 -28.65 -19.90
CA LEU A 155 -35.05 -28.70 -21.33
C LEU A 155 -35.62 -29.94 -22.02
N ASP A 156 -35.54 -31.11 -21.40
CA ASP A 156 -36.04 -32.35 -21.98
C ASP A 156 -37.57 -32.33 -22.09
N GLU A 157 -38.27 -31.88 -21.05
CA GLU A 157 -39.71 -31.64 -21.10
C GLU A 157 -40.11 -30.65 -22.19
N ALA A 158 -39.38 -29.54 -22.32
CA ALA A 158 -39.64 -28.55 -23.37
C ALA A 158 -39.45 -29.16 -24.77
N SER A 159 -38.48 -30.05 -24.95
CA SER A 159 -38.23 -30.78 -26.19
C SER A 159 -39.36 -31.77 -26.51
N GLN A 160 -39.81 -32.55 -25.51
CA GLN A 160 -40.90 -33.52 -25.63
C GLN A 160 -42.24 -32.84 -25.92
N ARG A 161 -42.52 -31.69 -25.27
CA ARG A 161 -43.70 -30.87 -25.60
C ARG A 161 -43.66 -30.40 -27.05
N ARG A 162 -42.47 -30.06 -27.57
CA ARG A 162 -42.26 -29.71 -28.98
C ARG A 162 -42.51 -30.90 -29.91
N GLN A 163 -42.03 -32.09 -29.56
CA GLN A 163 -42.26 -33.33 -30.33
C GLN A 163 -43.72 -33.78 -30.32
N ARG A 164 -44.41 -33.74 -29.16
CA ARG A 164 -45.85 -34.07 -29.08
C ARG A 164 -46.69 -33.16 -29.96
N ARG A 165 -46.41 -31.85 -29.95
CA ARG A 165 -47.07 -30.89 -30.86
C ARG A 165 -46.80 -31.17 -32.34
N GLN A 166 -45.66 -31.78 -32.68
CA GLN A 166 -45.38 -32.21 -34.05
C GLN A 166 -46.08 -33.54 -34.41
N GLN A 167 -46.13 -34.51 -33.50
CA GLN A 167 -46.86 -35.77 -33.71
C GLN A 167 -48.37 -35.57 -33.82
N GLU A 168 -48.94 -34.66 -33.02
CA GLU A 168 -50.36 -34.34 -33.06
C GLU A 168 -50.76 -33.67 -34.39
N LYS A 169 -49.83 -32.93 -35.01
CA LYS A 169 -49.99 -32.43 -36.38
C LYS A 169 -49.78 -33.50 -37.47
N GLY A 170 -49.25 -34.68 -37.13
CA GLY A 170 -48.89 -35.73 -38.08
C GLY A 170 -49.79 -36.98 -38.09
N ARG A 171 -50.75 -37.13 -37.15
CA ARG A 171 -51.62 -38.31 -37.10
C ARG A 171 -52.76 -38.20 -38.15
N PRO A 172 -52.85 -39.09 -39.15
CA PRO A 172 -53.96 -39.08 -40.10
C PRO A 172 -55.24 -39.51 -39.39
N ARG A 173 -56.33 -38.76 -39.57
CA ARG A 173 -57.69 -39.16 -39.15
C ARG A 173 -58.11 -40.39 -39.96
N THR A 174 -57.99 -41.59 -39.39
CA THR A 174 -58.62 -42.78 -39.94
C THR A 174 -60.07 -42.85 -39.45
N ALA A 175 -61.01 -42.89 -40.40
CA ALA A 175 -62.45 -42.96 -40.20
C ALA A 175 -62.98 -44.41 -40.38
N GLY A 176 -64.13 -44.71 -39.74
CA GLY A 176 -64.99 -45.88 -39.98
C GLY A 176 -64.87 -47.00 -38.92
N GLY A 177 -65.91 -47.58 -38.33
CA GLY A 177 -67.39 -47.49 -38.45
C GLY A 177 -68.02 -48.03 -37.15
N GLU A 178 -69.15 -47.48 -36.70
CA GLU A 178 -70.53 -48.01 -36.82
C GLU A 178 -70.87 -49.26 -35.99
N GLY A 179 -71.85 -49.11 -35.08
CA GLY A 179 -72.43 -50.14 -34.24
C GLY A 179 -73.26 -49.51 -33.12
N LEU A 180 -74.50 -49.11 -33.42
CA LEU A 180 -75.50 -48.62 -32.46
C LEU A 180 -76.36 -49.83 -32.03
N ASP A 181 -76.31 -50.20 -30.74
CA ASP A 181 -77.24 -51.19 -30.16
C ASP A 181 -78.51 -50.49 -29.67
N GLU A 182 -79.64 -50.93 -30.23
CA GLU A 182 -81.02 -50.49 -29.98
C GLU A 182 -81.66 -51.37 -28.89
N PRO A 183 -82.40 -50.83 -27.90
CA PRO A 183 -83.07 -51.64 -26.88
C PRO A 183 -84.44 -52.10 -27.39
N ARG A 184 -84.71 -53.42 -27.33
CA ARG A 184 -86.03 -54.00 -27.64
C ARG A 184 -86.92 -54.00 -26.39
N ASP A 185 -88.07 -53.33 -26.51
CA ASP A 185 -89.20 -53.47 -25.61
C ASP A 185 -89.89 -54.83 -25.83
N GLU A 186 -90.08 -55.57 -24.74
CA GLU A 186 -90.81 -56.84 -24.70
C GLU A 186 -92.15 -56.59 -23.98
N VAL A 187 -93.25 -56.51 -24.74
CA VAL A 187 -94.61 -56.43 -24.20
C VAL A 187 -95.53 -57.37 -24.97
N ASP A 188 -95.87 -58.44 -24.26
CA ASP A 188 -97.18 -59.08 -24.11
C ASP A 188 -97.88 -59.76 -25.30
N SER A 189 -98.64 -60.77 -24.86
CA SER A 189 -99.85 -61.34 -25.43
C SER A 189 -99.68 -62.48 -26.44
N ASP A 190 -99.92 -63.68 -25.91
CA ASP A 190 -101.05 -64.52 -26.31
C ASP A 190 -101.33 -64.58 -27.82
N LEU A 191 -101.20 -65.78 -28.38
CA LEU A 191 -102.34 -66.55 -28.91
C LEU A 191 -101.86 -67.69 -29.81
N ARG A 192 -102.45 -68.86 -29.51
CA ARG A 192 -102.98 -69.87 -30.47
C ARG A 192 -102.02 -70.86 -31.13
N ASN A 193 -102.38 -72.13 -30.87
CA ASN A 193 -102.58 -73.24 -31.82
C ASN A 193 -101.32 -73.71 -32.57
N VAL A 194 -100.95 -75.00 -32.60
CA VAL A 194 -101.72 -76.26 -32.67
C VAL A 194 -100.90 -77.35 -32.00
#